data_AF-A0A6V8E1Q9-F1
#
_entry.id   AF-A0A6V8E1Q9-F1
#
_cell.length_a   1.000
_cell.length_b   1.000
_cell.length_c   1.000
_cell.angle_alpha   90.00
_cell.angle_beta   90.00
_cell.angle_gamma   90.00
#
_symmetry.space_group_name_H-M   'P 1'
#
loop_
_entity.id
_entity.type
_entity.pdbx_description
1 polymer ?
#
loop_
_entity_poly.entity_id
_entity_poly.type
_entity_poly.pdbx_seq_one_letter_code
_entity_poly.pdbx_strand_id
1 'polypeptide(L)' 'MTVRGPKDDEERFKALLAILNGKGRSIAEVVEELTGEIPSEETVQAVKNRLHMAQESGEPVDIAGVVQSLNDLATRWA' A
#
# COMPACT_ATOMS: atom_id res chain seq x y z
N MET A 1 6.40 -6.11 2.09
CA MET A 1 5.33 -6.13 3.11
C MET A 1 4.01 -6.45 2.41
N THR A 2 3.32 -7.51 2.82
CA THR A 2 2.12 -7.97 2.11
C THR A 2 0.83 -7.44 2.73
N VAL A 3 -0.05 -6.85 1.91
CA VAL A 3 -1.38 -6.35 2.28
C VAL A 3 -2.44 -7.25 1.67
N ARG A 4 -3.46 -7.58 2.48
CA ARG A 4 -4.65 -8.31 2.06
C ARG A 4 -5.90 -7.62 2.59
N GLY A 5 -7.05 -7.95 2.00
CA GLY A 5 -8.34 -7.63 2.60
C GLY A 5 -8.56 -8.35 3.95
N PRO A 6 -9.52 -7.87 4.77
CA PRO A 6 -10.01 -8.61 5.92
C PRO A 6 -10.61 -9.96 5.49
N LYS A 7 -10.41 -11.01 6.29
CA LYS A 7 -10.92 -12.36 6.02
C LYS A 7 -12.40 -12.51 6.36
N ASP A 8 -12.90 -11.69 7.29
CA ASP A 8 -14.26 -11.69 7.81
C ASP A 8 -14.66 -10.31 8.36
N ASP A 9 -15.93 -10.17 8.73
CA ASP A 9 -16.49 -8.93 9.26
C ASP A 9 -15.88 -8.53 10.62
N GLU A 10 -15.46 -9.50 11.43
CA GLU A 10 -14.82 -9.25 12.73
C GLU A 10 -13.46 -8.57 12.54
N GLU A 11 -12.64 -9.10 11.62
CA GLU A 11 -11.35 -8.52 11.27
C GLU A 11 -11.52 -7.14 10.63
N ARG A 12 -12.53 -6.96 9.77
CA ARG A 12 -12.86 -5.64 9.20
C ARG A 12 -13.19 -4.63 10.29
N PHE A 13 -14.03 -5.01 11.26
CA PHE A 13 -14.41 -4.14 12.36
C PHE A 13 -13.22 -3.76 13.25
N LYS A 14 -12.34 -4.73 13.57
CA LYS A 14 -11.10 -4.50 14.31
C LYS A 14 -10.16 -3.54 13.57
N ALA A 15 -10.02 -3.68 12.25
CA ALA A 15 -9.21 -2.77 11.44
C ALA A 15 -9.76 -1.34 11.47
N LEU A 16 -11.07 -1.17 11.34
CA LEU A 16 -11.73 0.15 11.43
C LEU A 16 -11.55 0.79 12.81
N LEU A 17 -11.70 0.01 13.89
CA LEU A 17 -11.43 0.49 15.24
C LEU A 17 -9.97 0.91 15.44
N ALA A 18 -9.01 0.19 14.85
CA ALA A 18 -7.61 0.58 14.91
C ALA A 18 -7.37 1.94 14.23
N ILE A 19 -7.97 2.15 13.05
CA ILE A 19 -7.92 3.42 12.32
C ILE A 19 -8.52 4.56 13.15
N LEU A 20 -9.73 4.36 13.70
CA LEU A 20 -10.41 5.35 14.54
C LEU A 20 -9.60 5.74 15.80
N ASN A 21 -8.83 4.80 16.34
CA ASN A 21 -7.96 5.04 17.49
C ASN A 21 -6.56 5.55 17.11
N GLY A 22 -6.37 6.04 15.87
CA GLY A 22 -5.10 6.62 15.42
C GLY A 22 -3.96 5.62 15.23
N LYS A 23 -4.26 4.32 15.14
CA LYS A 23 -3.26 3.27 14.89
C LYS A 23 -3.02 3.01 13.39
N GLY A 24 -3.70 3.76 12.53
CA GLY A 24 -3.48 3.72 11.08
C GLY A 24 -2.17 4.40 10.69
N ARG A 25 -1.62 4.00 9.55
CA ARG A 25 -0.49 4.67 8.89
C ARG A 25 -0.91 5.03 7.47
N SER A 26 -0.41 6.17 6.99
CA SER A 26 -0.61 6.58 5.61
C SER A 26 0.22 5.73 4.64
N ILE A 27 -0.21 5.66 3.38
CA ILE A 27 0.55 4.96 2.34
C ILE A 27 1.93 5.62 2.16
N ALA A 28 2.02 6.94 2.26
CA ALA A 28 3.29 7.67 2.13
C ALA A 28 4.30 7.26 3.21
N GLU A 29 3.89 7.22 4.49
CA GLU A 29 4.76 6.80 5.61
C GLU A 29 5.22 5.35 5.47
N VAL A 30 4.39 4.48 4.90
CA VAL A 30 4.75 3.07 4.64
C VAL A 30 5.76 2.98 3.51
N VAL A 31 5.55 3.72 2.42
CA VAL A 31 6.47 3.70 1.28
C VAL A 31 7.82 4.29 1.69
N GLU A 32 7.83 5.41 2.42
CA GLU A 32 9.07 6.02 2.95
C GLU A 32 9.85 5.08 3.86
N GLU A 33 9.19 4.32 4.75
CA GLU A 33 9.87 3.31 5.57
C GLU A 33 10.49 2.20 4.71
N LEU A 34 9.82 1.79 3.64
CA LEU A 34 10.28 0.69 2.78
C LEU A 34 11.44 1.10 1.86
N THR A 35 11.44 2.33 1.37
CA THR A 35 12.44 2.83 0.41
C THR A 35 13.54 3.65 1.06
N GLY A 36 13.28 4.25 2.22
CA GLY A 36 14.12 5.29 2.82
C GLY A 36 13.99 6.66 2.14
N GLU A 37 13.03 6.84 1.23
CA GLU A 37 12.85 8.05 0.44
C GLU A 37 11.42 8.57 0.53
N ILE A 38 11.25 9.89 0.62
CA ILE A 38 9.92 10.52 0.61
C ILE A 38 9.28 10.28 -0.77
N PRO A 39 8.16 9.53 -0.85
CA PRO A 39 7.54 9.21 -2.13
C PRO A 39 6.88 10.43 -2.76
N SER A 40 6.90 10.49 -4.09
CA SER A 40 6.09 11.47 -4.83
C SER A 40 4.59 11.16 -4.71
N GLU A 41 3.74 12.17 -4.91
CA GLU A 41 2.28 11.98 -4.96
C GLU A 41 1.87 10.94 -6.01
N GLU A 42 2.55 10.93 -7.16
CA GLU A 42 2.34 9.96 -8.24
C GLU A 42 2.61 8.52 -7.78
N THR A 43 3.70 8.31 -7.03
CA THR A 43 4.04 7.01 -6.46
C THR A 43 2.99 6.55 -5.46
N VAL A 44 2.56 7.44 -4.57
CA VAL A 44 1.48 7.15 -3.60
C VAL A 44 0.19 6.78 -4.31
N GLN A 45 -0.18 7.51 -5.37
CA GLN A 45 -1.39 7.24 -6.14
C GLN A 45 -1.30 5.92 -6.92
N ALA A 46 -0.13 5.58 -7.48
CA ALA A 46 0.09 4.30 -8.15
C ALA A 46 -0.05 3.12 -7.17
N VAL A 47 0.55 3.22 -5.98
CA VAL A 47 0.40 2.21 -4.92
C VAL A 47 -1.06 2.08 -4.50
N LYS A 48 -1.77 3.20 -4.30
CA LYS A 48 -3.20 3.19 -3.96
C LYS A 48 -4.05 2.51 -5.03
N ASN A 49 -3.81 2.80 -6.31
CA ASN A 49 -4.51 2.17 -7.43
C ASN A 49 -4.27 0.66 -7.44
N ARG A 50 -3.02 0.24 -7.23
CA ARG A 50 -2.67 -1.19 -7.18
C ARG A 50 -3.35 -1.92 -6.02
N LEU A 51 -3.41 -1.30 -4.84
CA LEU A 51 -4.13 -1.84 -3.69
C LEU A 51 -5.63 -1.98 -3.98
N HIS A 52 -6.24 -1.00 -4.65
CA HIS A 52 -7.65 -1.06 -5.03
C HIS A 52 -7.92 -2.22 -6.00
N MET A 53 -7.13 -2.36 -7.06
CA MET A 53 -7.26 -3.47 -8.02
C MET A 53 -7.14 -4.84 -7.35
N ALA A 54 -6.24 -4.97 -6.38
CA ALA A 54 -6.03 -6.23 -5.68
C ALA A 54 -7.16 -6.59 -4.71
N GLN A 55 -7.88 -5.60 -4.18
CA GLN A 55 -9.11 -5.84 -3.42
C GLN A 55 -10.21 -6.42 -4.31
N GLU A 56 -10.28 -6.01 -5.59
CA GLU A 56 -11.24 -6.55 -6.55
C GLU A 56 -10.90 -7.99 -6.97
N SER A 57 -9.61 -8.31 -7.12
CA SER A 57 -9.15 -9.66 -7.50
C SER A 57 -9.01 -10.63 -6.32
N GLY A 58 -9.04 -10.13 -5.08
CA GLY A 58 -8.78 -10.92 -3.87
C GLY A 58 -7.31 -11.31 -3.70
N GLU A 59 -6.40 -10.74 -4.49
CA GLU A 59 -4.98 -11.07 -4.46
C GLU A 59 -4.24 -10.32 -3.34
N PRO A 60 -3.33 -10.97 -2.59
CA PRO A 60 -2.41 -10.27 -1.71
C PRO A 60 -1.45 -9.37 -2.51
N VAL A 61 -1.17 -8.18 -2.00
CA VAL A 61 -0.23 -7.23 -2.62
C VAL A 61 1.04 -7.15 -1.81
N ASP A 62 2.19 -7.40 -2.43
CA ASP A 62 3.47 -7.00 -1.85
C ASP A 62 3.78 -5.53 -2.19
N ILE A 63 3.62 -4.64 -1.21
CA ILE A 63 3.86 -3.20 -1.40
C ILE A 63 5.31 -2.93 -1.81
N ALA A 64 6.27 -3.68 -1.26
CA ALA A 64 7.68 -3.48 -1.58
C ALA A 64 7.95 -3.79 -3.06
N GLY A 65 7.46 -4.93 -3.56
CA GLY A 65 7.55 -5.26 -4.98
C GLY A 65 6.84 -4.27 -5.90
N VAL A 66 5.69 -3.70 -5.49
CA VAL A 66 5.01 -2.65 -6.27
C VAL A 66 5.87 -1.40 -6.38
N VAL A 67 6.37 -0.89 -5.24
CA VAL A 67 7.21 0.31 -5.21
C VAL A 67 8.50 0.09 -6.00
N GLN A 68 9.14 -1.07 -5.86
CA GLN A 68 10.33 -1.41 -6.62
C GLN A 68 10.05 -1.46 -8.13
N SER A 69 8.93 -2.04 -8.55
CA SER A 69 8.52 -2.07 -9.96
C SER A 69 8.30 -0.65 -10.53
N LEU A 70 7.75 0.26 -9.72
CA LEU A 70 7.56 1.66 -10.11
C LEU A 70 8.90 2.38 -10.27
N ASN A 71 9.82 2.19 -9.32
CA ASN A 71 11.17 2.78 -9.37
C ASN A 71 11.98 2.27 -10.57
N ASP A 72 11.91 0.98 -10.87
CA ASP A 72 12.58 0.37 -12.03
C ASP A 72 12.05 0.93 -13.34
N LEU A 73 10.73 1.15 -13.44
CA LEU A 73 10.10 1.77 -14.61
C LEU A 73 10.53 3.23 -14.77
N ALA A 74 10.52 4.02 -13.69
CA ALA A 74 10.96 5.41 -13.71
C ALA A 74 12.43 5.52 -14.15
N THR A 75 13.29 4.64 -13.63
CA THR A 75 14.73 4.62 -13.96
C THR A 75 14.99 4.23 -15.42
N ARG A 76 14.21 3.31 -15.99
CA ARG A 76 14.35 2.87 -17.39
C ARG A 76 13.94 3.93 -18.41
N TRP A 77 13.16 4.93 -18.01
CA TRP A 77 12.58 5.94 -18.89
C TRP A 77 13.04 7.38 -18.54
N ALA A 78 14.05 7.51 -17.68
CA ALA A 78 14.78 8.74 -17.38
C ALA A 78 15.94 8.96 -18.36
#